data_AF-A0A523EMB7-F1
#
_entry.id   AF-A0A523EMB7-F1
#
_cell.length_a   1.000
_cell.length_b   1.000
_cell.length_c   1.000
_cell.angle_alpha   90.00
_cell.angle_beta   90.00
_cell.angle_gamma   90.00
#
_symmetry.space_group_name_H-M   'P 1'
#
loop_
_entity.id
_entity.type
_entity.pdbx_description
1 polymer ?
#
loop_
_entity_poly.entity_id
_entity_poly.type
_entity_poly.pdbx_seq_one_letter_code
_entity_poly.pdbx_strand_id
1 'polypeptide(L)'
;MREPKTLVEEICCLAQLTGAPRNFVMQVKELFSRKGISLDSHAGPYLKALEEAFKREESIRTTTQRARDNIKRLQNDFSLIGKAYVKQLSELKKLRSGMAAPFGTTKKRLADSPEDVPIPGGDHRSFVTPPQTDKFPMVPGPKGKQ
;
A
#
# COMPACT_ATOMS: atom_id res chain seq x y z
N MET A 1 -21.47 3.41 46.27
CA MET A 1 -21.53 4.64 45.43
C MET A 1 -20.13 4.89 44.90
N ARG A 2 -19.96 5.18 43.61
CA ARG A 2 -18.65 5.49 43.02
C ARG A 2 -18.28 6.91 43.45
N GLU A 3 -17.08 7.11 44.00
CA GLU A 3 -16.61 8.44 44.42
C GLU A 3 -16.63 9.43 43.24
N PRO A 4 -16.90 10.72 43.50
CA PRO A 4 -16.95 11.73 42.45
C PRO A 4 -15.54 11.98 41.90
N LYS A 5 -15.20 11.31 40.80
CA LYS A 5 -13.94 11.55 40.11
C LYS A 5 -13.91 12.92 39.45
N THR A 6 -12.74 13.55 39.52
CA THR A 6 -12.46 14.78 38.78
C THR A 6 -12.29 14.49 37.29
N LEU A 7 -12.42 15.51 36.45
CA LEU A 7 -12.16 15.39 35.01
C LEU A 7 -10.72 14.94 34.74
N VAL A 8 -9.73 15.43 35.50
CA VAL A 8 -8.32 14.97 35.36
C VAL A 8 -8.21 13.47 35.57
N GLU A 9 -8.77 12.95 36.67
CA GLU A 9 -8.67 11.55 37.03
C GLU A 9 -9.35 10.66 36.00
N GLU A 10 -10.54 11.05 35.53
CA GLU A 10 -11.27 10.27 34.55
C GLU A 10 -10.57 10.29 33.18
N ILE A 11 -10.04 11.44 32.74
CA ILE A 11 -9.24 11.54 31.52
C ILE A 11 -8.00 10.64 31.62
N CYS A 12 -7.30 10.64 32.76
CA CYS A 12 -6.14 9.79 32.98
C CYS A 12 -6.52 8.30 33.00
N CYS A 13 -7.65 7.94 33.62
CA CYS A 13 -8.15 6.57 33.67
C CYS A 13 -8.52 6.06 32.26
N LEU A 14 -9.27 6.86 31.48
CA LEU A 14 -9.63 6.52 30.11
C LEU A 14 -8.41 6.43 29.20
N ALA A 15 -7.42 7.31 29.38
CA ALA A 15 -6.18 7.25 28.64
C ALA A 15 -5.39 5.95 28.90
N GLN A 16 -5.38 5.48 30.15
CA GLN A 16 -4.76 4.20 30.49
C GLN A 16 -5.54 3.03 29.89
N LEU A 17 -6.87 3.06 29.98
CA LEU A 17 -7.74 1.98 29.48
C LEU A 17 -7.67 1.80 27.97
N THR A 18 -7.69 2.89 27.19
CA THR A 18 -7.62 2.81 25.72
C THR A 18 -6.20 2.93 25.18
N GLY A 19 -5.22 3.10 26.08
CA GLY A 19 -3.82 3.35 25.73
C GLY A 19 -3.62 4.62 24.90
N ALA A 20 -4.47 5.65 25.06
CA ALA A 20 -4.44 6.85 24.23
C ALA A 20 -3.08 7.57 24.29
N PRO A 21 -2.61 8.13 23.16
CA PRO A 21 -1.33 8.83 23.12
C PRO A 21 -1.38 10.12 23.94
N ARG A 22 -0.24 10.49 24.55
CA ARG A 22 -0.13 11.70 25.39
C ARG A 22 -0.62 12.97 24.69
N ASN A 23 -0.37 13.10 23.39
CA ASN A 23 -0.80 14.25 22.60
C ASN A 23 -2.33 14.38 22.57
N PHE A 24 -3.04 13.28 22.39
CA PHE A 24 -4.51 13.28 22.42
C PHE A 24 -5.02 13.68 23.81
N VAL A 25 -4.42 13.13 24.87
CA VAL A 25 -4.77 13.49 26.26
C VAL A 25 -4.57 14.99 26.52
N MET A 26 -3.48 15.58 26.01
CA MET A 26 -3.25 17.02 26.14
C MET A 26 -4.29 17.83 25.37
N GLN A 27 -4.66 17.42 24.14
CA GLN A 27 -5.70 18.08 23.36
C GLN A 27 -7.06 18.05 24.07
N VAL A 28 -7.42 16.92 24.68
CA VAL A 28 -8.67 16.80 25.47
C VAL A 28 -8.63 17.74 26.67
N LYS A 29 -7.54 17.76 27.44
CA LYS A 29 -7.39 18.69 28.58
C LYS A 29 -7.49 20.16 28.13
N GLU A 30 -6.80 20.49 27.05
CA GLU A 30 -6.82 21.83 26.47
C GLU A 30 -8.22 22.23 25.99
N LEU A 31 -9.00 21.29 25.44
CA LEU A 31 -10.38 21.52 25.03
C LEU A 31 -11.25 22.00 26.21
N PHE A 32 -11.14 21.35 27.38
CA PHE A 32 -11.85 21.78 28.58
C PHE A 32 -11.38 23.16 29.06
N SER A 33 -10.06 23.40 29.07
CA SER A 33 -9.51 24.71 29.42
C SER A 33 -10.02 25.82 28.49
N ARG A 34 -10.07 25.58 27.18
CA ARG A 34 -10.63 26.52 26.18
C ARG A 34 -12.12 26.77 26.35
N LYS A 35 -12.86 25.83 26.93
CA LYS A 35 -14.28 25.97 27.25
C LYS A 35 -14.53 26.59 28.63
N GLY A 36 -13.47 26.98 29.35
CA GLY A 36 -13.58 27.54 30.70
C GLY A 36 -14.03 26.52 31.74
N ILE A 37 -13.91 25.22 31.45
CA ILE A 37 -14.27 24.14 32.38
C ILE A 37 -13.01 23.75 33.15
N SER A 38 -13.06 23.85 34.48
CA SER A 38 -11.94 23.42 35.32
C SER A 38 -11.78 21.90 35.27
N LEU A 39 -10.54 21.43 35.17
CA LEU A 39 -10.24 20.01 35.16
C LEU A 39 -10.46 19.35 36.54
N ASP A 40 -10.54 20.14 37.60
CA ASP A 40 -10.89 19.66 38.95
C ASP A 40 -12.41 19.54 39.13
N SER A 41 -13.20 19.97 38.14
CA SER A 41 -14.65 19.81 38.16
C SER A 41 -15.08 18.36 38.02
N HIS A 42 -16.33 18.10 38.42
CA HIS A 42 -16.91 16.77 38.37
C HIS A 42 -17.03 16.25 36.93
N ALA A 43 -16.57 15.00 36.70
CA ALA A 43 -16.55 14.39 35.37
C ALA A 43 -17.93 13.90 34.87
N GLY A 44 -18.90 13.72 35.77
CA GLY A 44 -20.20 13.09 35.48
C GLY A 44 -20.90 13.59 34.19
N PRO A 45 -21.07 14.91 33.98
CA PRO A 45 -21.75 15.44 32.80
C PRO A 45 -21.05 15.12 31.47
N TYR A 46 -19.74 14.88 31.51
CA TYR A 46 -18.89 14.71 30.33
C TYR A 46 -18.46 13.27 30.10
N LEU A 47 -18.75 12.37 31.05
CA LEU A 47 -18.21 11.02 31.10
C LEU A 47 -18.54 10.21 29.84
N LYS A 48 -19.80 10.25 29.38
CA LYS A 48 -20.20 9.54 28.15
C LYS A 48 -19.46 10.07 26.91
N ALA A 49 -19.34 11.40 26.79
CA ALA A 49 -18.65 12.01 25.67
C ALA A 49 -17.15 11.71 25.68
N LEU A 50 -16.53 11.69 26.87
CA LEU A 50 -15.14 11.27 27.06
C LEU A 50 -14.96 9.80 26.65
N GLU A 51 -15.78 8.89 27.16
CA GLU A 51 -15.69 7.47 26.78
C GLU A 51 -15.79 7.26 25.27
N GLU A 52 -16.75 7.92 24.60
CA GLU A 52 -16.92 7.84 23.15
C GLU A 52 -15.71 8.42 22.40
N ALA A 53 -15.17 9.56 22.86
CA ALA A 53 -13.99 10.17 22.26
C ALA A 53 -12.76 9.25 22.35
N PHE A 54 -12.50 8.67 23.52
CA PHE A 54 -11.36 7.77 23.73
C PHE A 54 -11.52 6.45 22.96
N LYS A 55 -12.74 5.88 22.89
CA LYS A 55 -13.02 4.69 22.06
C LYS A 55 -12.85 4.97 20.57
N ARG A 56 -13.27 6.15 20.11
CA ARG A 56 -13.13 6.56 18.72
C ARG A 56 -11.66 6.72 18.34
N GLU A 57 -10.86 7.34 19.20
CA GLU A 57 -9.41 7.49 19.00
C GLU A 57 -8.72 6.11 18.89
N GLU A 58 -9.08 5.18 19.77
CA GLU A 58 -8.57 3.81 19.71
C GLU A 58 -8.93 3.11 18.38
N SER A 59 -10.19 3.23 17.94
CA SER A 59 -10.65 2.65 16.68
C SER A 59 -9.91 3.22 15.46
N ILE A 60 -9.73 4.54 15.41
CA ILE A 60 -8.98 5.21 14.34
C ILE A 60 -7.53 4.72 14.32
N ARG A 61 -6.90 4.65 15.49
CA ARG A 61 -5.50 4.22 15.60
C ARG A 61 -5.31 2.76 15.18
N THR A 62 -6.16 1.86 15.66
CA THR A 62 -6.10 0.43 15.30
C THR A 62 -6.33 0.21 13.80
N THR A 63 -7.29 0.93 13.22
CA THR A 63 -7.56 0.88 11.77
C THR A 63 -6.38 1.43 10.98
N THR A 64 -5.81 2.56 11.40
CA THR A 64 -4.62 3.15 10.77
C THR A 64 -3.42 2.20 10.84
N GLN A 65 -3.23 1.53 11.97
CA GLN A 65 -2.15 0.57 12.14
C GLN A 65 -2.32 -0.63 11.20
N ARG A 66 -3.53 -1.20 11.12
CA ARG A 66 -3.85 -2.27 10.17
C ARG A 66 -3.60 -1.85 8.72
N ALA A 67 -3.99 -0.63 8.35
CA ALA A 67 -3.75 -0.10 7.01
C ALA A 67 -2.25 -0.02 6.69
N ARG A 68 -1.42 0.46 7.64
CA ARG A 68 0.04 0.48 7.49
C ARG A 68 0.63 -0.92 7.32
N ASP A 69 0.16 -1.88 8.12
CA ASP A 69 0.64 -3.25 8.06
C ASP A 69 0.25 -3.93 6.73
N ASN A 70 -0.94 -3.64 6.21
CA ASN A 70 -1.37 -4.09 4.89
C ASN A 70 -0.51 -3.51 3.77
N ILE A 71 -0.18 -2.22 3.83
CA ILE A 71 0.71 -1.59 2.83
C ILE A 71 2.09 -2.25 2.85
N LYS A 72 2.65 -2.51 4.03
CA LYS A 72 3.94 -3.22 4.15
C LYS A 72 3.89 -4.62 3.53
N ARG A 73 2.79 -5.35 3.73
CA ARG A 73 2.59 -6.67 3.11
C ARG A 73 2.57 -6.57 1.59
N LEU A 74 1.79 -5.64 1.03
CA LEU A 74 1.74 -5.42 -0.41
C LEU A 74 3.12 -5.06 -0.99
N GLN A 75 3.90 -4.21 -0.32
CA GLN A 75 5.26 -3.89 -0.74
C GLN A 75 6.18 -5.12 -0.78
N ASN A 76 6.05 -6.01 0.21
CA ASN A 76 6.80 -7.27 0.22
C ASN A 76 6.37 -8.19 -0.92
N ASP A 77 5.07 -8.30 -1.19
CA ASP A 77 4.53 -9.11 -2.28
C ASP A 77 5.04 -8.61 -3.64
N PHE A 78 5.01 -7.29 -3.88
CA PHE A 78 5.57 -6.70 -5.11
C PHE A 78 7.08 -6.93 -5.24
N SER A 79 7.83 -6.89 -4.13
CA SER A 79 9.27 -7.21 -4.14
C SER A 79 9.52 -8.66 -4.54
N LEU A 80 8.72 -9.60 -4.03
CA LEU A 80 8.81 -11.02 -4.39
C LEU A 80 8.46 -11.25 -5.86
N ILE A 81 7.38 -10.63 -6.35
CA ILE A 81 6.97 -10.70 -7.76
C ILE A 81 8.09 -10.15 -8.66
N GLY A 82 8.67 -9.00 -8.33
CA GLY A 82 9.78 -8.42 -9.09
C GLY A 82 10.99 -9.35 -9.17
N LYS A 83 11.37 -9.99 -8.06
CA LYS A 83 12.46 -10.98 -8.03
C LYS A 83 12.16 -12.20 -8.89
N ALA A 84 10.92 -12.72 -8.82
CA ALA A 84 10.49 -13.85 -9.64
C ALA A 84 10.52 -13.51 -11.14
N TYR A 85 10.06 -12.31 -11.50
CA TYR A 85 10.07 -11.83 -12.88
C TYR A 85 11.48 -11.69 -13.44
N VAL A 86 12.41 -11.11 -12.68
CA VAL A 86 13.83 -11.02 -13.07
C VAL A 86 14.44 -12.42 -13.28
N LYS A 87 14.10 -13.37 -12.40
CA LYS A 87 14.54 -14.77 -12.55
C LYS A 87 14.00 -15.38 -13.84
N GLN A 88 12.72 -15.24 -14.14
CA GLN A 88 12.11 -15.74 -15.39
C GLN A 88 12.76 -15.12 -16.64
N LEU A 89 13.01 -13.81 -16.63
CA LEU A 89 13.73 -13.16 -17.74
C LEU A 89 15.14 -13.71 -17.92
N SER A 90 15.84 -14.00 -16.82
CA SER A 90 17.19 -14.59 -16.88
C SER A 90 17.16 -16.02 -17.47
N GLU A 91 16.13 -16.81 -17.15
CA GLU A 91 15.93 -18.15 -17.69
C GLU A 91 15.59 -18.09 -19.19
N LEU A 92 14.69 -17.19 -19.59
CA LEU A 92 14.37 -16.94 -21.01
C LEU A 92 15.61 -16.50 -21.81
N LYS A 93 16.45 -15.62 -21.25
CA LYS A 93 17.71 -15.21 -21.88
C LYS A 93 18.67 -16.38 -22.05
N LYS A 94 18.78 -17.27 -21.06
CA LYS A 94 19.59 -18.50 -21.13
C LYS A 94 19.07 -19.44 -22.21
N LEU A 95 17.76 -19.70 -22.25
CA LEU A 95 17.14 -20.53 -23.29
C LEU A 95 17.38 -19.98 -24.70
N ARG A 96 17.18 -18.66 -24.88
CA ARG A 96 17.48 -17.99 -26.15
C ARG A 96 18.95 -18.13 -26.54
N SER A 97 19.87 -17.99 -25.59
CA SER A 97 21.31 -18.12 -25.85
C SER A 97 21.70 -19.57 -26.17
N GLY A 98 21.06 -20.55 -25.53
CA GLY A 98 21.24 -21.97 -25.83
C GLY A 98 20.69 -22.39 -27.20
N MET A 99 19.57 -21.79 -27.64
CA MET A 99 19.05 -21.99 -29.00
C MET A 99 19.86 -21.25 -30.07
N ALA A 100 20.56 -20.18 -29.70
CA ALA A 100 21.48 -19.45 -30.58
C ALA A 100 22.87 -20.09 -30.68
N ALA A 101 23.15 -21.18 -29.95
CA ALA A 101 24.36 -21.96 -30.15
C ALA A 101 24.24 -22.69 -31.51
N PRO A 102 25.11 -22.38 -32.49
CA PRO A 102 24.98 -22.94 -33.82
C PRO A 102 25.17 -24.45 -33.76
N PHE A 103 24.20 -25.16 -34.34
CA PHE A 103 24.38 -26.54 -34.77
C PHE A 103 25.72 -26.68 -35.51
N GLY A 104 26.58 -27.54 -34.98
CA GLY A 104 27.57 -28.30 -35.73
C GLY A 104 28.47 -27.50 -36.66
N THR A 105 29.65 -27.13 -36.16
CA THR A 105 30.87 -26.97 -36.94
C THR A 105 31.16 -28.26 -37.74
N THR A 106 30.64 -28.35 -38.96
CA THR A 106 31.20 -29.22 -40.00
C THR A 106 30.80 -28.70 -41.38
N LYS A 107 31.71 -27.98 -42.04
CA LYS A 107 32.03 -28.19 -43.45
C LYS A 107 33.35 -27.51 -43.81
N LYS A 108 34.18 -28.31 -44.49
CA LYS A 108 35.49 -27.99 -45.06
C LYS A 108 35.46 -26.72 -45.92
N ARG A 109 36.46 -25.86 -45.68
CA ARG A 109 37.26 -25.04 -46.63
C ARG A 109 36.77 -24.95 -48.09
N LEU A 110 36.52 -23.73 -48.56
CA LEU A 110 36.87 -23.17 -49.89
C LEU A 110 36.65 -21.63 -49.79
N ALA A 111 37.71 -20.85 -49.61
CA ALA A 111 38.39 -20.05 -50.64
C ALA A 111 37.61 -18.78 -51.07
N ASP A 112 38.22 -17.63 -50.74
CA ASP A 112 38.21 -16.31 -51.39
C ASP A 112 36.89 -15.56 -51.67
N SER A 113 36.70 -14.46 -50.94
CA SER A 113 36.70 -13.06 -51.43
C SER A 113 35.66 -12.19 -50.69
N PRO A 114 35.95 -10.90 -50.40
CA PRO A 114 35.15 -10.05 -49.52
C PRO A 114 34.11 -9.27 -50.31
N GLU A 115 32.85 -9.34 -49.90
CA GLU A 115 31.87 -8.30 -50.23
C GLU A 115 31.15 -7.86 -48.95
N ASP A 116 31.45 -6.61 -48.59
CA ASP A 116 30.69 -5.79 -47.65
C ASP A 116 29.23 -5.72 -48.11
N VAL A 117 28.34 -6.39 -47.39
CA VAL A 117 26.89 -6.20 -47.53
C VAL A 117 26.46 -5.17 -46.48
N PRO A 118 25.89 -4.02 -46.88
CA PRO A 118 25.57 -2.93 -45.97
C PRO A 118 24.41 -3.34 -45.04
N ILE A 119 24.59 -3.07 -43.75
CA ILE A 119 23.55 -3.19 -42.72
C ILE A 119 22.42 -2.19 -43.06
N PRO A 120 21.19 -2.62 -43.37
CA PRO A 120 20.06 -1.70 -43.40
C PRO A 120 19.65 -1.45 -41.96
N GLY A 121 19.68 -0.17 -41.55
CA GLY A 121 19.16 0.29 -40.26
C GLY A 121 17.74 -0.21 -40.04
N GLY A 122 17.57 -1.05 -39.02
CA GLY A 122 16.28 -1.50 -38.52
C GLY A 122 16.07 -0.93 -37.12
N ASP A 123 15.23 0.10 -37.06
CA ASP A 123 14.76 0.74 -35.84
C ASP A 123 14.60 -0.21 -34.65
N HIS A 124 15.15 0.20 -33.51
CA HIS A 124 14.75 -0.30 -32.20
C HIS A 124 13.27 0.03 -31.95
N ARG A 125 12.36 -0.74 -32.55
CA ARG A 125 10.96 -0.76 -32.13
C ARG A 125 10.89 -1.53 -30.82
N SER A 126 10.96 -0.75 -29.74
CA SER A 126 10.41 -1.05 -28.44
C SER A 126 9.10 -1.84 -28.57
N PHE A 127 9.12 -3.13 -28.24
CA PHE A 127 7.90 -3.87 -27.92
C PHE A 127 7.45 -3.45 -26.52
N VAL A 128 7.01 -2.20 -26.39
CA VAL A 128 6.13 -1.78 -25.31
C VAL A 128 4.74 -2.03 -25.83
N THR A 129 4.06 -3.04 -25.30
CA THR A 129 2.62 -3.18 -25.50
C THR A 129 1.97 -1.90 -24.96
N PRO A 130 1.29 -1.08 -25.78
CA PRO A 130 0.55 0.06 -25.25
C PRO A 130 -0.52 -0.47 -24.27
N PRO A 131 -0.86 0.29 -23.21
CA PRO A 131 -1.93 -0.12 -22.30
C PRO A 131 -3.19 -0.36 -23.12
N GLN A 132 -3.77 -1.56 -23.00
CA GLN A 132 -5.09 -1.84 -23.53
C GLN A 132 -6.03 -0.83 -22.85
N THR A 133 -6.49 0.17 -23.60
CA THR A 133 -7.66 0.93 -23.20
C THR A 133 -8.82 -0.04 -23.25
N ASP A 134 -9.13 -0.65 -22.10
CA ASP A 134 -10.36 -1.42 -21.92
C ASP A 134 -11.53 -0.45 -22.07
N LYS A 135 -11.98 -0.25 -23.31
CA LYS A 135 -13.35 0.16 -23.59
C LYS A 135 -14.22 -1.04 -23.29
N PHE A 136 -14.60 -1.19 -22.02
CA PHE A 136 -15.67 -2.10 -21.64
C PHE A 136 -16.93 -1.69 -22.42
N PRO A 137 -17.58 -2.59 -23.19
CA PRO A 137 -18.89 -2.29 -23.72
C PRO A 137 -19.86 -2.15 -22.54
N MET A 138 -20.42 -0.95 -22.38
CA MET A 138 -21.42 -0.67 -21.36
C MET A 138 -22.70 -1.43 -21.72
N VAL A 139 -22.98 -2.52 -21.01
CA VAL A 139 -24.20 -3.31 -21.20
C VAL A 139 -25.36 -2.53 -20.54
N PRO A 140 -26.43 -2.17 -21.28
CA PRO A 140 -27.57 -1.50 -20.69
C PRO A 140 -28.21 -2.37 -19.60
N GLY A 141 -28.34 -1.83 -18.39
CA GLY A 141 -29.01 -2.50 -17.29
C GLY A 141 -30.50 -2.76 -17.61
N PRO A 142 -31.10 -3.80 -17.00
CA PRO A 142 -32.49 -4.17 -17.27
C PRO A 142 -33.42 -3.01 -16.93
N LYS A 143 -34.27 -2.62 -17.89
CA LYS A 143 -35.34 -1.64 -17.66
C LYS A 143 -36.32 -2.22 -16.65
N GLY A 144 -36.43 -1.58 -15.49
CA GLY A 144 -37.48 -1.87 -14.52
C GLY A 144 -38.84 -1.74 -15.20
N LYS A 145 -39.65 -2.80 -15.12
CA LYS A 145 -41.07 -2.74 -15.47
C LYS A 145 -41.77 -2.01 -14.32
N GLN A 146 -42.43 -0.90 -14.66
CA GLN A 146 -43.46 -0.31 -13.82
C GLN A 146 -44.67 -1.24 -13.75
#